data_AF-A0A968QAL6-F1
#
_entry.id   AF-A0A968QAL6-F1
#
_cell.length_a   1.000
_cell.length_b   1.000
_cell.length_c   1.000
_cell.angle_alpha   90.00
_cell.angle_beta   90.00
_cell.angle_gamma   90.00
#
_symmetry.space_group_name_H-M   'P 1'
#
loop_
_entity.id
_entity.type
_entity.pdbx_description
1 polymer ?
#
loop_
_entity_poly.entity_id
_entity_poly.type
_entity_poly.pdbx_seq_one_letter_code
_entity_poly.pdbx_strand_id
1 'polypeptide(L)'
;MSIIDILKTRITIFFKSFVNKPEDPIKVLEVNIIDMQENILVLRQAVSRQIATTQRIEQQYNKNQQEANACQQRADLAQQRGDEDLVRKALRRKKFFLDSANSMKNLLLESEPVLDEFKSRLTFFESKVAEVNFKKKSFIRRINCVRQAEKIEKIYPK
;
A
#
# COMPACT_ATOMS: atom_id res chain seq x y z
N MET A 1 15.85 2.78 -7.98
CA MET A 1 15.46 1.41 -7.62
C MET A 1 14.28 1.50 -6.65
N SER A 2 13.14 0.88 -6.93
CA SER A 2 11.94 1.03 -6.08
C SER A 2 12.09 0.26 -4.75
N ILE A 3 11.46 0.72 -3.67
CA ILE A 3 11.38 -0.02 -2.38
C ILE A 3 10.86 -1.45 -2.61
N ILE A 4 9.97 -1.59 -3.59
CA ILE A 4 9.41 -2.88 -3.99
C ILE A 4 10.49 -3.80 -4.60
N ASP A 5 11.41 -3.25 -5.39
CA ASP A 5 12.49 -4.01 -6.00
C ASP A 5 13.49 -4.48 -4.94
N ILE A 6 13.74 -3.63 -3.93
CA ILE A 6 14.59 -3.96 -2.77
C ILE A 6 13.95 -5.13 -1.99
N LEU A 7 12.66 -5.07 -1.71
CA LEU A 7 11.91 -6.14 -1.04
C LEU A 7 11.93 -7.46 -1.83
N LYS A 8 11.66 -7.41 -3.14
CA LYS A 8 11.73 -8.59 -4.02
C LYS A 8 13.12 -9.22 -4.03
N THR A 9 14.15 -8.39 -4.11
CA THR A 9 15.55 -8.83 -4.13
C THR A 9 15.90 -9.54 -2.82
N ARG A 10 15.54 -8.96 -1.68
CA ARG A 10 15.81 -9.58 -0.37
C ARG A 10 15.06 -10.89 -0.16
N ILE A 11 13.81 -10.99 -0.60
CA ILE A 11 13.06 -12.26 -0.56
C ILE A 11 13.74 -13.32 -1.44
N THR A 12 14.21 -12.93 -2.62
CA THR A 12 14.91 -13.85 -3.53
C THR A 12 16.24 -14.33 -2.93
N ILE A 13 17.01 -13.42 -2.31
CA ILE A 13 18.25 -13.75 -1.60
C ILE A 13 17.97 -14.72 -0.45
N PHE A 14 16.90 -14.50 0.33
CA PHE A 14 16.47 -15.40 1.39
C PHE A 14 16.26 -16.84 0.90
N PHE A 15 15.53 -17.03 -0.20
CA PHE A 15 15.30 -18.38 -0.73
C PHE A 15 16.59 -19.02 -1.26
N LYS A 16 17.52 -18.22 -1.81
CA LYS A 16 18.82 -18.69 -2.29
C LYS A 16 19.80 -19.02 -1.16
N SER A 17 19.78 -18.30 -0.04
CA SER A 17 20.68 -18.56 1.10
C SER A 17 20.33 -19.85 1.87
N PHE A 18 19.13 -20.41 1.69
CA PHE A 18 18.81 -21.76 2.16
C PHE A 18 19.49 -22.87 1.36
N VAL A 19 19.80 -22.61 0.09
CA VAL A 19 20.42 -23.59 -0.82
C VAL A 19 21.94 -23.54 -0.71
N ASN A 20 22.51 -22.36 -0.45
CA ASN A 20 23.95 -22.15 -0.36
C ASN A 20 24.38 -21.98 1.09
N LYS A 21 25.03 -23.00 1.67
CA LYS A 21 25.54 -23.06 3.06
C LYS A 21 26.26 -21.76 3.48
N PRO A 22 25.70 -20.95 4.40
CA PRO A 22 26.44 -19.89 5.09
C PRO A 22 26.95 -20.40 6.44
N GLU A 23 27.97 -19.73 6.98
CA GLU A 23 28.62 -20.05 8.26
C GLU A 23 27.68 -20.01 9.50
N ASP A 24 26.50 -19.37 9.41
CA ASP A 24 25.41 -19.53 10.40
C ASP A 24 24.05 -19.10 9.80
N PRO A 25 23.29 -20.01 9.17
CA PRO A 25 22.07 -19.68 8.43
C PRO A 25 21.01 -19.01 9.30
N ILE A 26 20.98 -19.27 10.62
CA ILE A 26 19.98 -18.66 11.52
C ILE A 26 20.18 -17.15 11.63
N LYS A 27 21.41 -16.68 11.84
CA LYS A 27 21.70 -15.25 12.00
C LYS A 27 21.38 -14.46 10.73
N VAL A 28 21.74 -15.00 9.57
CA VAL A 28 21.44 -14.39 8.27
C VAL A 28 19.91 -14.28 8.07
N LEU A 29 19.13 -15.26 8.52
CA LEU A 29 17.67 -15.20 8.44
C LEU A 29 17.09 -14.12 9.35
N GLU A 30 17.65 -13.93 10.55
CA GLU A 30 17.19 -12.92 11.50
C GLU A 30 17.37 -11.50 11.00
N VAL A 31 18.56 -11.18 10.51
CA VAL A 31 18.86 -9.86 9.92
C VAL A 31 17.94 -9.57 8.74
N ASN A 32 17.75 -10.54 7.84
CA ASN A 32 16.88 -10.36 6.68
C ASN A 32 15.40 -10.15 7.06
N ILE A 33 14.91 -10.81 8.12
CA ILE A 33 13.53 -10.62 8.60
C ILE A 33 13.34 -9.20 9.12
N ILE A 34 14.28 -8.70 9.91
CA ILE A 34 14.24 -7.33 10.46
C ILE A 34 14.20 -6.32 9.31
N ASP A 35 15.13 -6.44 8.36
CA ASP A 35 15.16 -5.56 7.18
C ASP A 35 13.85 -5.62 6.38
N MET A 36 13.27 -6.80 6.19
CA MET A 36 11.97 -6.94 5.50
C MET A 36 10.83 -6.27 6.28
N GLN A 37 10.82 -6.39 7.61
CA GLN A 37 9.81 -5.76 8.47
C GLN A 37 9.91 -4.23 8.42
N GLU A 38 11.12 -3.67 8.45
CA GLU A 38 11.34 -2.23 8.29
C GLU A 38 10.86 -1.74 6.92
N ASN A 39 11.20 -2.46 5.85
CA ASN A 39 10.73 -2.11 4.51
C ASN A 39 9.20 -2.20 4.36
N ILE A 40 8.54 -3.16 5.02
CA ILE A 40 7.07 -3.23 5.09
C ILE A 40 6.51 -2.01 5.83
N LEU A 41 7.13 -1.57 6.91
CA LEU A 41 6.69 -0.37 7.64
C LEU A 41 6.75 0.87 6.75
N VAL A 42 7.84 1.06 6.02
CA VAL A 42 7.98 2.16 5.06
C VAL A 42 6.95 2.06 3.94
N LEU A 43 6.70 0.86 3.42
CA LEU A 43 5.68 0.62 2.40
C LEU A 43 4.27 0.94 2.92
N ARG A 44 3.91 0.52 4.15
CA ARG A 44 2.65 0.90 4.81
C ARG A 44 2.49 2.41 4.91
N GLN A 45 3.53 3.12 5.33
CA GLN A 45 3.49 4.58 5.42
C GLN A 45 3.32 5.25 4.04
N ALA A 46 3.94 4.70 2.99
CA ALA A 46 3.76 5.18 1.62
C ALA A 46 2.32 4.95 1.13
N VAL A 47 1.76 3.76 1.36
CA VAL A 47 0.36 3.44 1.06
C VAL A 47 -0.59 4.37 1.79
N SER A 48 -0.42 4.57 3.10
CA SER A 48 -1.25 5.48 3.90
C SER A 48 -1.19 6.93 3.41
N ARG A 49 -0.01 7.41 3.02
CA ARG A 49 0.15 8.74 2.43
C ARG A 49 -0.61 8.85 1.10
N GLN A 50 -0.55 7.83 0.25
CA GLN A 50 -1.27 7.81 -1.01
C GLN A 50 -2.80 7.77 -0.81
N ILE A 51 -3.29 7.00 0.16
CA ILE A 51 -4.71 6.98 0.55
C ILE A 51 -5.15 8.39 0.97
N ALA A 52 -4.40 9.05 1.85
CA ALA A 52 -4.72 10.38 2.33
C ALA A 52 -4.75 11.42 1.19
N THR A 53 -3.80 11.34 0.24
CA THR A 53 -3.82 12.19 -0.96
C THR A 53 -5.05 11.94 -1.82
N THR A 54 -5.39 10.67 -2.07
CA THR A 54 -6.57 10.28 -2.87
C THR A 54 -7.86 10.80 -2.24
N GLN A 55 -8.01 10.64 -0.92
CA GLN A 55 -9.16 11.17 -0.17
C GLN A 55 -9.28 12.70 -0.26
N ARG A 56 -8.15 13.43 -0.25
CA ARG A 56 -8.18 14.90 -0.43
C ARG A 56 -8.65 15.29 -1.82
N ILE A 57 -8.21 14.57 -2.86
CA ILE A 57 -8.67 14.81 -4.24
C ILE A 57 -10.17 14.52 -4.34
N GLU A 58 -10.64 13.43 -3.74
CA GLU A 58 -12.06 13.07 -3.69
C GLU A 58 -12.90 14.14 -2.98
N GLN A 59 -12.42 14.68 -1.86
CA GLN A 59 -13.07 15.79 -1.17
C GLN A 59 -13.15 17.05 -2.04
N GLN A 60 -12.09 17.38 -2.78
CA GLN A 60 -12.08 18.52 -3.70
C GLN A 60 -13.03 18.31 -4.88
N TYR A 61 -13.06 17.10 -5.45
CA TYR A 61 -14.04 16.71 -6.46
C TYR A 61 -15.48 16.93 -5.98
N ASN A 62 -15.81 16.41 -4.79
CA ASN A 62 -17.14 16.52 -4.21
C ASN A 62 -17.52 17.98 -3.92
N LYS A 63 -16.59 18.80 -3.42
CA LYS A 63 -16.82 20.24 -3.22
C LYS A 63 -17.12 20.97 -4.53
N ASN A 64 -16.35 20.71 -5.58
CA ASN A 64 -16.59 21.31 -6.90
C ASN A 64 -17.93 20.87 -7.49
N GLN A 65 -18.33 19.61 -7.31
CA GLN A 65 -19.66 19.14 -7.71
C GLN A 65 -20.78 19.86 -6.95
N GLN A 66 -20.62 20.07 -5.64
CA GLN A 66 -21.59 20.82 -4.84
C GLN A 66 -21.72 22.27 -5.31
N GLU A 67 -20.61 22.95 -5.58
CA GLU A 67 -20.62 24.32 -6.12
C GLU A 67 -21.24 24.40 -7.51
N ALA A 68 -20.98 23.42 -8.39
CA ALA A 68 -21.64 23.32 -9.69
C ALA A 68 -23.17 23.17 -9.55
N ASN A 69 -23.62 22.34 -8.61
CA ASN A 69 -25.05 22.16 -8.32
C ASN A 69 -25.69 23.43 -7.74
N ALA A 70 -25.01 24.13 -6.83
CA ALA A 70 -25.48 25.41 -6.31
C ALA A 70 -25.59 26.47 -7.41
N CYS A 71 -24.63 26.50 -8.36
CA CYS A 71 -24.72 27.36 -9.52
C CYS A 71 -25.89 26.99 -10.45
N GLN A 72 -26.22 25.70 -10.59
CA GLN A 72 -27.41 25.27 -11.33
C GLN A 72 -28.69 25.80 -10.68
N GLN A 73 -28.85 25.60 -9.38
CA GLN A 73 -30.04 26.07 -8.65
C GLN A 73 -30.21 27.59 -8.76
N ARG A 74 -29.11 28.35 -8.72
CA ARG A 74 -29.14 29.80 -8.95
C ARG A 74 -29.57 30.15 -10.37
N ALA A 75 -29.11 29.41 -11.38
CA ALA A 75 -29.54 29.60 -12.76
C ALA A 75 -31.04 29.33 -12.92
N ASP A 76 -31.56 28.26 -12.31
CA ASP A 76 -32.97 27.89 -12.38
C ASP A 76 -33.86 28.99 -11.74
N LEU A 77 -33.47 29.50 -10.57
CA LEU A 77 -34.17 30.61 -9.90
C LEU A 77 -34.14 31.91 -10.72
N ALA A 78 -33.03 32.20 -11.39
CA ALA A 78 -32.90 33.37 -12.26
C ALA A 78 -33.79 33.25 -13.50
N GLN A 79 -33.85 32.05 -14.07
CA GLN A 79 -34.70 31.73 -15.21
C GLN A 79 -36.19 31.92 -14.87
N GLN A 80 -36.62 31.48 -13.69
CA GLN A 80 -37.99 31.73 -13.21
C GLN A 80 -38.34 33.22 -13.09
N ARG A 81 -37.34 34.07 -12.87
CA ARG A 81 -37.49 35.53 -12.78
C ARG A 81 -37.29 36.24 -14.12
N GLY A 82 -36.98 35.51 -15.19
CA GLY A 82 -36.68 36.07 -16.52
C GLY A 82 -35.35 36.82 -16.61
N ASP A 83 -34.43 36.63 -15.66
CA ASP A 83 -33.14 37.31 -15.65
C ASP A 83 -32.08 36.50 -16.42
N GLU A 84 -32.08 36.65 -17.75
CA GLU A 84 -31.18 35.92 -18.65
C GLU A 84 -29.69 36.20 -18.42
N ASP A 85 -29.34 37.40 -17.94
CA ASP A 85 -27.95 37.76 -17.66
C ASP A 85 -27.43 37.01 -16.43
N LEU A 86 -28.26 36.88 -15.40
CA LEU A 86 -27.93 36.12 -14.20
C LEU A 86 -27.90 34.61 -14.47
N VAL A 87 -28.78 34.09 -15.34
CA VAL A 87 -28.69 32.72 -15.87
C VAL A 87 -27.33 32.48 -16.54
N ARG A 88 -26.95 33.34 -17.50
CA ARG A 88 -25.68 33.21 -18.24
C ARG A 88 -24.46 33.29 -17.32
N LYS A 89 -24.49 34.11 -16.27
CA LYS A 89 -23.42 34.20 -15.26
C LYS A 89 -23.35 32.92 -14.42
N ALA A 90 -24.49 32.43 -13.94
CA ALA A 90 -24.56 31.22 -13.12
C ALA A 90 -24.09 29.97 -13.88
N LEU A 91 -24.51 29.80 -15.14
CA LEU A 91 -24.09 28.68 -15.98
C LEU A 91 -22.59 28.72 -16.34
N ARG A 92 -22.01 29.90 -16.56
CA ARG A 92 -20.55 30.03 -16.74
C ARG A 92 -19.79 29.58 -15.51
N ARG A 93 -20.25 29.96 -14.32
CA ARG A 93 -19.62 29.54 -13.06
C ARG A 93 -19.81 28.05 -12.79
N LYS A 94 -20.98 27.49 -13.12
CA LYS A 94 -21.22 26.03 -13.09
C LYS A 94 -20.21 25.30 -13.97
N LYS A 95 -20.00 25.75 -15.22
CA LYS A 95 -19.05 25.13 -16.14
C LYS A 95 -17.64 25.10 -15.55
N PHE A 96 -17.17 26.22 -14.99
CA PHE A 96 -15.86 26.28 -14.34
C PHE A 96 -15.69 25.22 -13.24
N PHE A 97 -16.68 25.07 -12.35
CA PHE A 97 -16.62 24.07 -11.29
C PHE A 97 -16.72 22.63 -11.82
N LEU A 98 -17.49 22.39 -12.88
CA LEU A 98 -17.56 21.08 -13.53
C LEU A 98 -16.24 20.71 -14.21
N ASP A 99 -15.60 21.64 -14.91
CA ASP A 99 -14.30 21.40 -15.55
C ASP A 99 -13.22 21.07 -14.50
N SER A 100 -13.25 21.78 -13.36
CA SER A 100 -12.38 21.49 -12.21
C SER A 100 -12.69 20.13 -11.57
N ALA A 101 -13.97 19.80 -11.37
CA ALA A 101 -14.38 18.48 -10.89
C ALA A 101 -13.93 17.36 -11.84
N ASN A 102 -14.11 17.51 -13.15
CA ASN A 102 -13.68 16.53 -14.14
C ASN A 102 -12.17 16.31 -14.12
N SER A 103 -11.39 17.38 -13.93
CA SER A 103 -9.93 17.27 -13.77
C SER A 103 -9.56 16.43 -12.54
N MET A 104 -10.20 16.68 -11.39
CA MET A 104 -9.99 15.89 -10.17
C MET A 104 -10.46 14.44 -10.33
N LYS A 105 -11.56 14.21 -11.04
CA LYS A 105 -12.08 12.86 -11.34
C LYS A 105 -11.07 12.05 -12.17
N ASN A 106 -10.46 12.65 -13.18
CA ASN A 106 -9.44 11.99 -13.98
C ASN A 106 -8.23 11.60 -13.13
N LEU A 107 -7.77 12.49 -12.26
CA LEU A 107 -6.68 12.18 -11.31
C LEU A 107 -7.03 11.02 -10.37
N LEU A 108 -8.29 10.94 -9.90
CA LEU A 108 -8.75 9.82 -9.08
C LEU A 108 -8.67 8.49 -9.85
N LEU A 109 -9.23 8.46 -11.06
CA LEU A 109 -9.24 7.28 -11.93
C LEU A 109 -7.82 6.78 -12.25
N GLU A 110 -6.87 7.69 -12.44
CA GLU A 110 -5.46 7.33 -12.64
C GLU A 110 -4.80 6.78 -11.36
N SER A 111 -5.19 7.29 -10.20
CA SER A 111 -4.60 6.93 -8.90
C SER A 111 -5.12 5.61 -8.31
N GLU A 112 -6.37 5.23 -8.62
CA GLU A 112 -7.01 3.99 -8.14
C GLU A 112 -6.22 2.72 -8.44
N PRO A 113 -5.84 2.41 -9.70
CA PRO A 113 -5.13 1.17 -10.01
C PRO A 113 -3.75 1.10 -9.34
N VAL A 114 -3.07 2.25 -9.20
CA VAL A 114 -1.77 2.34 -8.54
C VAL A 114 -1.90 2.06 -7.04
N LEU A 115 -2.94 2.63 -6.40
CA LEU A 115 -3.19 2.41 -4.99
C LEU A 115 -3.56 0.94 -4.71
N ASP A 116 -4.38 0.33 -5.55
CA ASP A 116 -4.77 -1.07 -5.40
C ASP A 116 -3.62 -2.03 -5.66
N GLU A 117 -2.76 -1.73 -6.64
CA GLU A 117 -1.51 -2.45 -6.82
C GLU A 117 -0.62 -2.36 -5.58
N PHE A 118 -0.46 -1.17 -4.98
CA PHE A 118 0.35 -1.03 -3.78
C PHE A 118 -0.23 -1.77 -2.57
N LYS A 119 -1.56 -1.75 -2.37
CA LYS A 119 -2.23 -2.55 -1.33
C LYS A 119 -1.99 -4.04 -1.55
N SER A 120 -2.18 -4.54 -2.78
CA SER A 120 -1.97 -5.95 -3.13
C SER A 120 -0.52 -6.38 -2.94
N ARG A 121 0.44 -5.54 -3.33
CA ARG A 121 1.87 -5.81 -3.10
C ARG A 121 2.21 -5.81 -1.60
N LEU A 122 1.64 -4.89 -0.83
CA LEU A 122 1.84 -4.86 0.62
C LEU A 122 1.35 -6.15 1.28
N THR A 123 0.13 -6.61 0.99
CA THR A 123 -0.41 -7.86 1.55
C THR A 123 0.42 -9.07 1.13
N PHE A 124 0.88 -9.11 -0.12
CA PHE A 124 1.81 -10.13 -0.59
C PHE A 124 3.11 -10.15 0.23
N PHE A 125 3.75 -9.00 0.48
CA PHE A 125 4.98 -8.94 1.25
C PHE A 125 4.78 -9.33 2.71
N GLU A 126 3.68 -8.90 3.33
CA GLU A 126 3.31 -9.33 4.68
C GLU A 126 3.14 -10.85 4.78
N SER A 127 2.49 -11.46 3.79
CA SER A 127 2.34 -12.93 3.72
C SER A 127 3.69 -13.64 3.61
N LYS A 128 4.61 -13.10 2.80
CA LYS A 128 5.95 -13.68 2.62
C LYS A 128 6.79 -13.59 3.89
N VAL A 129 6.74 -12.45 4.59
CA VAL A 129 7.43 -12.30 5.89
C VAL A 129 6.84 -13.24 6.95
N ALA A 130 5.53 -13.48 6.93
CA ALA A 130 4.90 -14.46 7.81
C ALA A 130 5.38 -15.90 7.50
N GLU A 131 5.44 -16.27 6.22
CA GLU A 131 5.95 -17.57 5.75
C GLU A 131 7.41 -17.79 6.18
N VAL A 132 8.24 -16.77 5.98
CA VAL A 132 9.66 -16.74 6.39
C VAL A 132 9.80 -16.97 7.90
N ASN A 133 9.02 -16.24 8.71
CA ASN A 133 9.02 -16.38 10.17
C ASN A 133 8.59 -17.77 10.62
N PHE A 134 7.60 -18.36 9.96
CA PHE A 134 7.15 -19.72 10.23
C PHE A 134 8.27 -20.75 9.95
N LYS A 135 8.94 -20.62 8.80
CA LYS A 135 10.08 -21.48 8.45
C LYS A 135 11.21 -21.35 9.47
N LYS A 136 11.59 -20.13 9.87
CA LYS A 136 12.59 -19.88 10.92
C LYS A 136 12.26 -20.66 12.20
N LYS A 137 11.01 -20.54 12.70
CA LYS A 137 10.57 -21.25 13.92
C LYS A 137 10.69 -22.77 13.78
N SER A 138 10.32 -23.32 12.62
CA SER A 138 10.47 -24.76 12.34
C SER A 138 11.94 -25.20 12.34
N PHE A 139 12.83 -24.43 11.72
CA PHE A 139 14.27 -24.72 11.74
C PHE A 139 14.88 -24.72 13.14
N ILE A 140 14.55 -23.71 13.96
CA ILE A 140 15.02 -23.63 15.35
C ILE A 140 14.55 -24.85 16.15
N ARG A 141 13.29 -25.29 15.98
CA ARG A 141 12.78 -26.51 16.61
C ARG A 141 13.57 -27.74 16.22
N ARG A 142 13.85 -27.93 14.92
CA ARG A 142 14.64 -29.06 14.42
C ARG A 142 16.05 -29.09 15.02
N ILE A 143 16.72 -27.95 15.05
CA ILE A 143 18.05 -27.81 15.65
C ILE A 143 18.03 -28.16 17.15
N ASN A 144 17.01 -27.68 17.87
CA ASN A 144 16.85 -28.01 19.29
C ASN A 144 16.58 -29.50 19.54
N CYS A 145 15.77 -30.16 18.69
CA CYS A 145 15.54 -31.61 18.78
C CYS A 145 16.83 -32.40 18.55
N VAL A 146 17.62 -32.06 17.53
CA VAL A 146 18.92 -32.71 17.26
C VAL A 146 19.87 -32.53 18.45
N ARG A 147 20.02 -31.31 18.96
CA ARG A 147 20.85 -31.03 20.14
C ARG A 147 20.39 -31.78 21.40
N GLN A 148 19.09 -31.98 21.57
CA GLN A 148 18.56 -32.77 22.68
C GLN A 148 18.86 -34.26 22.51
N ALA A 149 18.71 -34.80 21.30
CA ALA A 149 19.04 -36.19 20.99
C ALA A 149 20.54 -36.47 21.22
N GLU A 150 21.44 -35.59 20.75
CA GLU A 150 22.89 -35.69 20.99
C GLU A 150 23.25 -35.68 22.48
N LYS A 151 22.55 -34.88 23.29
CA LYS A 151 22.76 -34.86 24.74
C LYS A 151 22.33 -36.19 25.39
N ILE A 152 21.21 -36.76 24.96
CA ILE A 152 20.73 -38.06 25.47
C ILE A 152 21.72 -39.17 25.12
N GLU A 153 22.22 -39.19 23.88
CA GLU A 153 23.21 -40.17 23.41
C GLU A 153 24.53 -40.08 24.20
N LYS A 154 24.98 -38.87 24.54
CA LYS A 154 26.17 -38.67 25.41
C LYS A 154 25.97 -39.13 26.85
N ILE A 155 24.73 -39.09 27.36
CA ILE A 155 24.40 -39.53 28.73
C ILE A 155 24.23 -41.05 28.80
N TYR A 156 23.75 -41.68 27.71
CA TYR A 156 23.59 -43.14 27.59
C TYR A 156 24.31 -43.68 26.35
N PRO A 157 25.66 -43.75 26.37
CA PRO A 157 26.39 -44.42 25.30
C PRO A 157 26.10 -45.92 25.31
N LYS A 158 25.90 -46.50 24.12
CA LYS A 158 25.68 -47.95 23.94
C LYS A 158 26.88 -48.79 24.33
#